data_AF-A0A8T3MW87-F1
#
_entry.id   AF-A0A8T3MW87-F1
#
_cell.length_a   1.000
_cell.length_b   1.000
_cell.length_c   1.000
_cell.angle_alpha   90.00
_cell.angle_beta   90.00
_cell.angle_gamma   90.00
#
_symmetry.space_group_name_H-M   'P 1'
#
loop_
_entity.id
_entity.type
_entity.pdbx_description
1 polymer ?
#
loop_
_entity_poly.entity_id
_entity_poly.type
_entity_poly.pdbx_seq_one_letter_code
_entity_poly.pdbx_strand_id
1 'polypeptide(L)'
;GPVEGRRQIPSAEWAKRLAPGAAATIAIGTCATWGGVPAAFGNVTGSMSLTDFLGADYRSALGLPVVNIPGCSPVGDNFTETVAAILLFLQGVGPLPEFDDLGRPAWLYGETVHRGCLRAGYYEEGTFAKEYGDKECLVEIGCWGPVVNCNITSRGAINHIGGCMNVGGVCIGCTMPGFPDKFAPFYKAPPGTVVSSTASKLVGSFIRPLRRMTQRDRNREVRWDHDRSGKPPTGWGVHSQPTFVDRIAHVAYDALRHSDTAAKDR
;
A
#
# COMPACT_ATOMS: atom_id res chain seq x y z
N GLY A 1 -8.52 -14.01 -52.53
CA GLY A 1 -7.80 -15.29 -52.58
C GLY A 1 -7.87 -15.92 -51.20
N PRO A 2 -8.38 -17.15 -51.04
CA PRO A 2 -8.61 -17.72 -49.72
C PRO A 2 -7.32 -18.26 -49.10
N VAL A 3 -7.29 -18.20 -47.78
CA VAL A 3 -6.21 -18.59 -46.88
C VAL A 3 -6.18 -20.12 -46.74
N GLU A 4 -5.92 -20.84 -47.82
CA GLU A 4 -5.68 -22.28 -47.75
C GLU A 4 -4.29 -22.53 -47.13
N GLY A 5 -4.27 -23.24 -45.99
CA GLY A 5 -3.04 -23.71 -45.34
C GLY A 5 -2.48 -22.89 -44.17
N ARG A 6 -3.08 -21.75 -43.76
CA ARG A 6 -2.64 -21.04 -42.54
C ARG A 6 -3.49 -21.45 -41.33
N ARG A 7 -2.89 -22.22 -40.43
CA ARG A 7 -3.48 -22.56 -39.12
C ARG A 7 -3.22 -21.43 -38.11
N GLN A 8 -4.25 -21.00 -37.39
CA GLN A 8 -4.10 -20.13 -36.22
C GLN A 8 -3.47 -20.92 -35.07
N ILE A 9 -2.50 -20.29 -34.38
CA ILE A 9 -1.80 -20.89 -33.24
C ILE A 9 -2.34 -20.24 -31.96
N PRO A 10 -2.99 -21.00 -31.06
CA PRO A 10 -3.46 -20.48 -29.78
C PRO A 10 -2.31 -20.01 -28.88
N SER A 11 -2.57 -19.05 -27.99
CA SER A 11 -1.55 -18.54 -27.06
C SER A 11 -0.92 -19.62 -26.19
N ALA A 12 -1.70 -20.62 -25.77
CA ALA A 12 -1.20 -21.80 -25.05
C ALA A 12 -0.17 -22.61 -25.87
N GLU A 13 -0.41 -22.75 -27.17
CA GLU A 13 0.52 -23.46 -28.06
C GLU A 13 1.81 -22.64 -28.26
N TRP A 14 1.71 -21.31 -28.37
CA TRP A 14 2.89 -20.44 -28.37
C TRP A 14 3.70 -20.53 -27.07
N ALA A 15 3.04 -20.46 -25.92
CA ALA A 15 3.70 -20.57 -24.62
C ALA A 15 4.44 -21.92 -24.49
N LYS A 16 3.80 -23.03 -24.87
CA LYS A 16 4.41 -24.36 -24.86
C LYS A 16 5.64 -24.48 -25.77
N ARG A 17 5.61 -23.82 -26.94
CA ARG A 17 6.73 -23.86 -27.91
C ARG A 17 7.90 -22.97 -27.48
N LEU A 18 7.63 -21.79 -26.92
CA LEU A 18 8.64 -20.77 -26.67
C LEU A 18 9.25 -20.84 -25.27
N ALA A 19 8.46 -21.18 -24.24
CA ALA A 19 8.92 -21.14 -22.85
C ALA A 19 10.15 -22.04 -22.57
N PRO A 20 10.29 -23.26 -23.12
CA PRO A 20 11.47 -24.10 -22.86
C PRO A 20 12.78 -23.52 -23.43
N GLY A 21 12.70 -22.70 -24.48
CA GLY A 21 13.87 -22.08 -25.12
C GLY A 21 14.16 -20.65 -24.65
N ALA A 22 13.28 -20.06 -23.82
CA ALA A 22 13.46 -18.71 -23.33
C ALA A 22 14.57 -18.66 -22.26
N ALA A 23 15.38 -17.60 -22.28
CA ALA A 23 16.36 -17.35 -21.22
C ALA A 23 15.67 -17.13 -19.85
N ALA A 24 14.56 -16.40 -19.85
CA ALA A 24 13.68 -16.22 -18.71
C ALA A 24 12.23 -16.11 -19.21
N THR A 25 11.29 -16.57 -18.40
CA THR A 25 9.85 -16.43 -18.66
C THR A 25 9.25 -15.53 -17.60
N ILE A 26 8.69 -14.39 -18.02
CA ILE A 26 8.16 -13.36 -17.13
C ILE A 26 6.65 -13.23 -17.36
N ALA A 27 5.87 -13.47 -16.31
CA ALA A 27 4.43 -13.26 -16.29
C ALA A 27 4.14 -11.83 -15.81
N ILE A 28 3.57 -11.00 -16.70
CA ILE A 28 3.33 -9.58 -16.42
C ILE A 28 1.83 -9.34 -16.27
N GLY A 29 1.46 -8.77 -15.14
CA GLY A 29 0.09 -8.51 -14.74
C GLY A 29 -0.61 -9.73 -14.16
N THR A 30 -1.61 -9.45 -13.32
CA THR A 30 -2.30 -10.46 -12.50
C THR A 30 -2.96 -11.55 -13.32
N CYS A 31 -3.40 -11.22 -14.55
CA CYS A 31 -3.93 -12.21 -15.49
C CYS A 31 -2.88 -13.26 -15.86
N ALA A 32 -1.64 -12.85 -16.14
CA ALA A 32 -0.58 -13.79 -16.51
C ALA A 32 -0.01 -14.52 -15.28
N THR A 33 0.07 -13.85 -14.13
CA THR A 33 0.69 -14.43 -12.92
C THR A 33 -0.22 -15.42 -12.20
N TRP A 34 -1.54 -15.16 -12.13
CA TRP A 34 -2.51 -15.99 -11.39
C TRP A 34 -3.88 -16.11 -12.07
N GLY A 35 -4.00 -15.79 -13.35
CA GLY A 35 -5.26 -15.87 -14.10
C GLY A 35 -6.13 -14.62 -13.98
N GLY A 36 -6.20 -13.99 -12.81
CA GLY A 36 -6.86 -12.70 -12.59
C GLY A 36 -8.34 -12.68 -12.98
N VAL A 37 -8.83 -11.54 -13.46
CA VAL A 37 -10.26 -11.37 -13.84
C VAL A 37 -10.74 -12.41 -14.87
N PRO A 38 -9.98 -12.75 -15.93
CA PRO A 38 -10.39 -13.80 -16.88
C PRO A 38 -10.57 -15.19 -16.26
N ALA A 39 -9.83 -15.50 -15.19
CA ALA A 39 -9.91 -16.78 -14.47
C ALA A 39 -10.88 -16.76 -13.28
N ALA A 40 -11.55 -15.64 -13.03
CA ALA A 40 -12.49 -15.47 -11.92
C ALA A 40 -13.66 -16.46 -11.98
N PHE A 41 -14.42 -16.54 -10.90
CA PHE A 41 -15.61 -17.38 -10.79
C PHE A 41 -16.56 -17.18 -11.99
N GLY A 42 -17.00 -18.31 -12.57
CA GLY A 42 -17.86 -18.32 -13.75
C GLY A 42 -17.10 -18.29 -15.09
N ASN A 43 -15.77 -18.38 -15.10
CA ASN A 43 -15.03 -18.49 -16.36
C ASN A 43 -15.41 -19.78 -17.13
N VAL A 44 -15.67 -19.63 -18.43
CA VAL A 44 -16.00 -20.74 -19.36
C VAL A 44 -14.87 -21.02 -20.36
N THR A 45 -13.77 -20.27 -20.24
CA THR A 45 -12.64 -20.32 -21.17
C THR A 45 -11.49 -21.21 -20.66
N GLY A 46 -11.53 -21.60 -19.38
CA GLY A 46 -10.42 -22.31 -18.74
C GLY A 46 -9.17 -21.42 -18.59
N SER A 47 -9.37 -20.10 -18.47
CA SER A 47 -8.26 -19.16 -18.29
C SER A 47 -7.52 -19.47 -16.99
N MET A 48 -6.18 -19.47 -17.06
CA MET A 48 -5.30 -19.80 -15.95
C MET A 48 -4.00 -19.00 -16.06
N SER A 49 -3.17 -19.08 -15.02
CA SER A 49 -1.87 -18.43 -15.03
C SER A 49 -0.83 -19.15 -15.89
N LEU A 50 0.26 -18.45 -16.18
CA LEU A 50 1.42 -19.04 -16.84
C LEU A 50 2.08 -20.12 -15.97
N THR A 51 2.09 -19.93 -14.65
CA THR A 51 2.63 -20.91 -13.69
C THR A 51 1.78 -22.18 -13.66
N ASP A 52 0.44 -22.05 -13.65
CA ASP A 52 -0.47 -23.21 -13.72
C ASP A 52 -0.34 -23.93 -15.07
N PHE A 53 -0.15 -23.18 -16.16
CA PHE A 53 -0.02 -23.75 -17.49
C PHE A 53 1.30 -24.49 -17.72
N LEU A 54 2.43 -23.94 -17.24
CA LEU A 54 3.77 -24.54 -17.41
C LEU A 54 4.10 -25.57 -16.31
N GLY A 55 3.45 -25.48 -15.15
CA GLY A 55 3.70 -26.34 -13.98
C GLY A 55 4.77 -25.79 -13.04
N ALA A 56 4.71 -26.19 -11.76
CA ALA A 56 5.62 -25.72 -10.71
C ALA A 56 7.10 -26.10 -10.93
N ASP A 57 7.33 -27.23 -11.60
CA ASP A 57 8.67 -27.73 -11.93
C ASP A 57 9.29 -27.07 -13.17
N TYR A 58 8.54 -26.21 -13.88
CA TYR A 58 9.04 -25.51 -15.05
C TYR A 58 10.31 -24.71 -14.72
N ARG A 59 11.29 -24.80 -15.60
CA ARG A 59 12.48 -23.96 -15.63
C ARG A 59 12.72 -23.47 -17.05
N SER A 60 13.17 -22.22 -17.18
CA SER A 60 13.64 -21.64 -18.43
C SER A 60 14.90 -22.35 -18.92
N ALA A 61 15.37 -22.02 -20.13
CA ALA A 61 16.61 -22.56 -20.69
C ALA A 61 17.84 -22.29 -19.80
N LEU A 62 17.77 -21.26 -18.94
CA LEU A 62 18.82 -20.88 -18.00
C LEU A 62 18.47 -21.21 -16.54
N GLY A 63 17.50 -22.10 -16.32
CA GLY A 63 17.21 -22.63 -14.98
C GLY A 63 16.35 -21.74 -14.10
N LEU A 64 15.72 -20.69 -14.63
CA LEU A 64 14.85 -19.80 -13.84
C LEU A 64 13.40 -20.29 -13.82
N PRO A 65 12.69 -20.25 -12.67
CA PRO A 65 11.24 -20.43 -12.64
C PRO A 65 10.54 -19.24 -13.33
N VAL A 66 9.20 -19.30 -13.43
CA VAL A 66 8.41 -18.14 -13.90
C VAL A 66 8.61 -16.97 -12.93
N VAL A 67 8.98 -15.81 -13.46
CA VAL A 67 9.07 -14.55 -12.70
C VAL A 67 7.73 -13.83 -12.76
N ASN A 68 7.12 -13.58 -11.60
CA ASN A 68 5.78 -12.99 -11.52
C ASN A 68 5.84 -11.49 -11.20
N ILE A 69 5.26 -10.66 -12.07
CA ILE A 69 5.13 -9.20 -11.87
C ILE A 69 3.65 -8.83 -11.88
N PRO A 70 2.94 -9.03 -10.75
CA PRO A 70 1.49 -8.86 -10.71
C PRO A 70 1.05 -7.39 -10.60
N GLY A 71 -0.24 -7.19 -10.87
CA GLY A 71 -0.94 -5.91 -10.89
C GLY A 71 -1.94 -5.84 -12.05
N CYS A 72 -2.98 -5.01 -11.95
CA CYS A 72 -4.02 -4.89 -12.96
C CYS A 72 -4.27 -3.41 -13.34
N SER A 73 -3.32 -2.73 -13.97
CA SER A 73 -2.00 -3.18 -14.43
C SER A 73 -0.91 -3.06 -13.34
N PRO A 74 0.26 -3.74 -13.48
CA PRO A 74 1.41 -3.45 -12.62
C PRO A 74 1.89 -2.00 -12.82
N VAL A 75 2.58 -1.47 -11.82
CA VAL A 75 3.32 -0.20 -11.96
C VAL A 75 4.41 -0.41 -13.03
N GLY A 76 4.54 0.51 -13.98
CA GLY A 76 5.46 0.35 -15.11
C GLY A 76 6.91 0.13 -14.67
N ASP A 77 7.34 0.86 -13.64
CA ASP A 77 8.66 0.73 -13.06
C ASP A 77 8.91 -0.67 -12.47
N ASN A 78 7.90 -1.30 -11.86
CA ASN A 78 8.04 -2.67 -11.33
C ASN A 78 8.40 -3.67 -12.46
N PHE A 79 7.82 -3.47 -13.65
CA PHE A 79 8.16 -4.28 -14.82
C PHE A 79 9.59 -3.99 -15.30
N THR A 80 9.91 -2.73 -15.56
CA THR A 80 11.21 -2.35 -16.12
C THR A 80 12.37 -2.69 -15.17
N GLU A 81 12.22 -2.43 -13.86
CA GLU A 81 13.22 -2.75 -12.85
C GLU A 81 13.46 -4.26 -12.76
N THR A 82 12.41 -5.07 -12.79
CA THR A 82 12.54 -6.54 -12.74
C THR A 82 13.23 -7.09 -13.98
N VAL A 83 12.87 -6.61 -15.17
CA VAL A 83 13.54 -7.01 -16.42
C VAL A 83 15.01 -6.63 -16.38
N ALA A 84 15.34 -5.41 -15.96
CA ALA A 84 16.72 -4.97 -15.83
C ALA A 84 17.50 -5.85 -14.83
N ALA A 85 16.93 -6.14 -13.66
CA ALA A 85 17.57 -6.99 -12.66
C ALA A 85 17.84 -8.41 -13.18
N ILE A 86 16.88 -9.02 -13.88
CA ILE A 86 17.07 -10.34 -14.52
C ILE A 86 18.14 -10.28 -15.61
N LEU A 87 18.16 -9.25 -16.46
CA LEU A 87 19.17 -9.11 -17.51
C LEU A 87 20.58 -8.96 -16.90
N LEU A 88 20.73 -8.17 -15.84
CA LEU A 88 22.00 -8.01 -15.11
C LEU A 88 22.48 -9.34 -14.51
N PHE A 89 21.56 -10.11 -13.91
CA PHE A 89 21.87 -11.44 -13.41
C PHE A 89 22.33 -12.40 -14.53
N LEU A 90 21.57 -12.46 -15.63
CA LEU A 90 21.88 -13.35 -16.75
C LEU A 90 23.20 -13.00 -17.47
N GLN A 91 23.63 -11.74 -17.41
CA GLN A 91 24.95 -11.29 -17.89
C GLN A 91 26.08 -11.53 -16.88
N GLY A 92 25.78 -12.02 -15.68
CA GLY A 92 26.78 -12.26 -14.62
C GLY A 92 27.31 -10.99 -13.96
N VAL A 93 26.66 -9.84 -14.17
CA VAL A 93 27.07 -8.55 -13.59
C VAL A 93 26.30 -8.20 -12.31
N GLY A 94 25.21 -8.90 -12.04
CA GLY A 94 24.40 -8.73 -10.83
C GLY A 94 24.07 -10.07 -10.16
N PRO A 95 23.68 -10.05 -8.87
CA PRO A 95 23.21 -11.25 -8.18
C PRO A 95 21.84 -11.69 -8.71
N LEU A 96 21.45 -12.93 -8.44
CA LEU A 96 20.06 -13.37 -8.61
C LEU A 96 19.18 -12.51 -7.68
N PRO A 97 18.14 -11.83 -8.19
CA PRO A 97 17.27 -11.04 -7.33
C PRO A 97 16.53 -11.93 -6.33
N GLU A 98 16.19 -11.39 -5.17
CA GLU A 98 15.38 -12.11 -4.19
C GLU A 98 13.91 -12.14 -4.64
N PHE A 99 13.29 -13.31 -4.48
CA PHE A 99 11.89 -13.54 -4.77
C PHE A 99 11.16 -14.00 -3.50
N ASP A 100 9.89 -13.64 -3.37
CA ASP A 100 9.03 -14.21 -2.34
C ASP A 100 8.47 -15.58 -2.74
N ASP A 101 7.73 -16.21 -1.84
CA ASP A 101 7.14 -17.54 -2.02
C ASP A 101 6.15 -17.63 -3.20
N LEU A 102 5.72 -16.49 -3.76
CA LEU A 102 4.84 -16.41 -4.92
C LEU A 102 5.60 -16.12 -6.23
N GLY A 103 6.93 -16.14 -6.19
CA GLY A 103 7.80 -15.88 -7.34
C GLY A 103 7.81 -14.41 -7.75
N ARG A 104 7.50 -13.49 -6.83
CA ARG A 104 7.51 -12.04 -7.09
C ARG A 104 8.81 -11.41 -6.59
N PRO A 105 9.34 -10.38 -7.25
CA PRO A 105 10.45 -9.57 -6.75
C PRO A 105 10.22 -9.10 -5.30
N ALA A 106 11.01 -9.60 -4.35
CA ALA A 106 10.78 -9.39 -2.92
C ALA A 106 10.82 -7.90 -2.53
N TRP A 107 11.68 -7.11 -3.17
CA TRP A 107 11.80 -5.67 -2.91
C TRP A 107 10.59 -4.85 -3.41
N LEU A 108 9.79 -5.38 -4.33
CA LEU A 108 8.59 -4.70 -4.87
C LEU A 108 7.30 -5.11 -4.16
N TYR A 109 7.26 -6.32 -3.62
CA TYR A 109 6.06 -6.93 -3.04
C TYR A 109 6.24 -7.41 -1.59
N GLY A 110 7.36 -7.10 -0.93
CA GLY A 110 7.64 -7.57 0.44
C GLY A 110 6.77 -6.94 1.52
N GLU A 111 6.34 -5.69 1.34
CA GLU A 111 5.51 -4.97 2.31
C GLU A 111 4.06 -4.84 1.84
N THR A 112 3.15 -4.70 2.82
CA THR A 112 1.75 -4.41 2.51
C THR A 112 1.55 -2.94 2.16
N VAL A 113 0.51 -2.67 1.37
CA VAL A 113 0.06 -1.32 1.04
C VAL A 113 -0.11 -0.46 2.29
N HIS A 114 -0.63 -1.04 3.37
CA HIS A 114 -0.89 -0.31 4.61
C HIS A 114 0.38 0.21 5.30
N ARG A 115 1.51 -0.49 5.15
CA ARG A 115 2.79 -0.12 5.77
C ARG A 115 3.37 1.19 5.22
N GLY A 116 3.05 1.53 3.97
CA GLY A 116 3.41 2.80 3.34
C GLY A 116 2.24 3.77 3.15
N CYS A 117 1.05 3.47 3.68
CA CYS A 117 -0.15 4.25 3.35
C CYS A 117 -0.15 5.63 4.03
N LEU A 118 -0.31 6.70 3.24
CA LEU A 118 -0.40 8.08 3.76
C LEU A 118 -1.62 8.32 4.67
N ARG A 119 -2.62 7.44 4.62
CA ARG A 119 -3.80 7.48 5.51
C ARG A 119 -3.61 6.65 6.79
N ALA A 120 -2.42 6.09 7.04
CA ALA A 120 -2.16 5.24 8.21
C ALA A 120 -2.29 5.98 9.55
N GLY A 121 -1.97 7.28 9.62
CA GLY A 121 -2.19 8.08 10.84
C GLY A 121 -3.68 8.14 11.23
N TYR A 122 -4.58 8.31 10.26
CA TYR A 122 -6.02 8.23 10.52
C TYR A 122 -6.45 6.85 11.02
N TYR A 123 -5.85 5.79 10.47
CA TYR A 123 -6.11 4.42 10.92
C TYR A 123 -5.66 4.21 12.37
N GLU A 124 -4.44 4.62 12.72
CA GLU A 124 -3.88 4.53 14.08
C GLU A 124 -4.72 5.30 15.11
N GLU A 125 -5.24 6.47 14.72
CA GLU A 125 -6.14 7.25 15.56
C GLU A 125 -7.59 6.75 15.55
N GLY A 126 -7.91 5.66 14.86
CA GLY A 126 -9.27 5.13 14.76
C GLY A 126 -10.25 6.12 14.14
N THR A 127 -9.79 6.89 13.15
CA THR A 127 -10.58 7.86 12.40
C THR A 127 -10.75 7.34 10.98
N PHE A 128 -11.97 6.97 10.62
CA PHE A 128 -12.27 6.31 9.36
C PHE A 128 -13.24 7.11 8.52
N ALA A 129 -13.08 7.00 7.21
CA ALA A 129 -14.00 7.54 6.22
C ALA A 129 -15.37 6.87 6.37
N LYS A 130 -16.43 7.66 6.23
CA LYS A 130 -17.81 7.17 6.15
C LYS A 130 -18.28 7.08 4.71
N GLU A 131 -17.76 7.97 3.87
CA GLU A 131 -18.15 8.09 2.47
C GLU A 131 -16.91 8.28 1.58
N TYR A 132 -17.07 8.04 0.27
CA TYR A 132 -16.01 8.33 -0.69
C TYR A 132 -15.82 9.85 -0.83
N GLY A 133 -14.57 10.29 -0.79
CA GLY A 133 -14.21 11.72 -0.79
C GLY A 133 -13.66 12.19 0.55
N ASP A 134 -13.95 11.47 1.64
CA ASP A 134 -13.33 11.69 2.94
C ASP A 134 -11.80 11.53 2.85
N LYS A 135 -11.07 12.31 3.64
CA LYS A 135 -9.60 12.28 3.69
C LYS A 135 -9.06 11.17 4.60
N GLU A 136 -9.92 10.64 5.47
CA GLU A 136 -9.66 9.64 6.50
C GLU A 136 -9.41 8.23 5.92
N CYS A 137 -9.04 7.26 6.76
CA CYS A 137 -8.73 5.92 6.29
C CYS A 137 -9.96 5.18 5.73
N LEU A 138 -9.80 4.54 4.57
CA LEU A 138 -10.87 3.92 3.76
C LEU A 138 -11.18 2.46 4.15
N VAL A 139 -10.64 1.97 5.26
CA VAL A 139 -10.73 0.54 5.62
C VAL A 139 -12.18 0.08 5.87
N GLU A 140 -13.00 0.93 6.48
CA GLU A 140 -14.41 0.61 6.78
C GLU A 140 -15.32 0.67 5.55
N ILE A 141 -14.83 1.16 4.41
CA ILE A 141 -15.59 1.24 3.15
C ILE A 141 -15.03 0.34 2.04
N GLY A 142 -14.12 -0.59 2.37
CA GLY A 142 -13.68 -1.65 1.45
C GLY A 142 -12.19 -1.75 1.16
N CYS A 143 -11.33 -0.95 1.82
CA CYS A 143 -9.89 -1.02 1.54
C CYS A 143 -9.22 -2.27 2.12
N TRP A 144 -8.68 -3.12 1.26
CA TRP A 144 -7.90 -4.31 1.61
C TRP A 144 -6.40 -4.05 1.83
N GLY A 145 -5.98 -2.79 1.84
CA GLY A 145 -4.57 -2.40 1.97
C GLY A 145 -3.78 -3.08 3.11
N PRO A 146 -4.38 -3.39 4.28
CA PRO A 146 -3.69 -4.10 5.36
C PRO A 146 -3.10 -5.47 4.99
N VAL A 147 -3.65 -6.15 3.97
CA VAL A 147 -3.28 -7.53 3.62
C VAL A 147 -2.84 -7.70 2.15
N VAL A 148 -2.58 -6.59 1.46
CA VAL A 148 -2.21 -6.58 0.04
C VAL A 148 -0.76 -6.15 -0.11
N ASN A 149 0.05 -6.99 -0.74
CA ASN A 149 1.43 -6.71 -1.08
C ASN A 149 1.51 -5.85 -2.35
N CYS A 150 1.85 -4.57 -2.22
CA CYS A 150 2.03 -3.66 -3.36
C CYS A 150 2.75 -2.39 -2.91
N ASN A 151 3.77 -1.97 -3.67
CA ASN A 151 4.57 -0.78 -3.40
C ASN A 151 3.96 0.54 -3.90
N ILE A 152 2.75 0.54 -4.48
CA ILE A 152 2.15 1.73 -5.13
C ILE A 152 2.06 2.95 -4.21
N THR A 153 1.99 2.76 -2.89
CA THR A 153 1.97 3.85 -1.91
C THR A 153 3.30 4.59 -1.80
N SER A 154 4.42 3.89 -1.99
CA SER A 154 5.77 4.47 -2.01
C SER A 154 6.15 5.00 -3.40
N ARG A 155 5.67 4.33 -4.46
CA ARG A 155 6.09 4.62 -5.84
C ARG A 155 5.18 5.59 -6.58
N GLY A 156 3.90 5.70 -6.19
CA GLY A 156 2.86 6.32 -7.02
C GLY A 156 2.50 5.45 -8.22
N ALA A 157 1.51 5.90 -9.01
CA ALA A 157 1.11 5.18 -10.23
C ALA A 157 2.04 5.50 -11.39
N ILE A 158 2.34 6.79 -11.61
CA ILE A 158 3.22 7.29 -12.68
C ILE A 158 4.01 8.47 -12.14
N ASN A 159 5.35 8.43 -12.18
CA ASN A 159 6.23 9.51 -11.73
C ASN A 159 5.90 10.03 -10.32
N HIS A 160 5.66 9.12 -9.36
CA HIS A 160 5.23 9.45 -7.99
C HIS A 160 3.88 10.18 -7.86
N ILE A 161 3.09 10.24 -8.95
CA ILE A 161 1.76 10.84 -8.98
C ILE A 161 0.70 9.75 -8.98
N GLY A 162 -0.40 10.01 -8.28
CA GLY A 162 -1.54 9.11 -8.23
C GLY A 162 -1.29 7.87 -7.36
N GLY A 163 -2.08 6.83 -7.59
CA GLY A 163 -2.12 5.64 -6.75
C GLY A 163 -3.57 5.26 -6.50
N CYS A 164 -3.82 4.53 -5.40
CA CYS A 164 -5.17 4.14 -5.02
C CYS A 164 -5.64 4.94 -3.80
N MET A 165 -5.19 4.56 -2.61
CA MET A 165 -5.69 5.10 -1.34
C MET A 165 -5.33 6.56 -1.15
N ASN A 166 -4.14 6.99 -1.57
CA ASN A 166 -3.71 8.38 -1.47
C ASN A 166 -4.62 9.33 -2.27
N VAL A 167 -5.30 8.84 -3.31
CA VAL A 167 -6.27 9.60 -4.11
C VAL A 167 -7.73 9.22 -3.82
N GLY A 168 -8.01 8.48 -2.75
CA GLY A 168 -9.38 8.16 -2.31
C GLY A 168 -9.95 6.84 -2.85
N GLY A 169 -9.19 6.07 -3.64
CA GLY A 169 -9.59 4.74 -4.10
C GLY A 169 -9.26 3.65 -3.07
N VAL A 170 -10.21 2.76 -2.78
CA VAL A 170 -9.95 1.58 -1.94
C VAL A 170 -8.95 0.64 -2.62
N CYS A 171 -8.06 0.02 -1.83
CA CYS A 171 -7.25 -1.08 -2.34
C CYS A 171 -8.14 -2.30 -2.57
N ILE A 172 -8.16 -2.82 -3.80
CA ILE A 172 -8.97 -3.99 -4.19
C ILE A 172 -8.15 -5.29 -4.26
N GLY A 173 -6.87 -5.25 -3.87
CA GLY A 173 -6.00 -6.42 -3.90
C GLY A 173 -5.54 -6.86 -5.28
N CYS A 174 -5.45 -5.95 -6.26
CA CYS A 174 -5.16 -6.30 -7.66
C CYS A 174 -3.80 -6.97 -7.90
N THR A 175 -2.89 -6.98 -6.93
CA THR A 175 -1.56 -7.63 -6.96
C THR A 175 -1.53 -8.96 -6.20
N MET A 176 -2.69 -9.53 -5.82
CA MET A 176 -2.77 -10.74 -5.02
C MET A 176 -3.32 -11.93 -5.84
N PRO A 177 -2.91 -13.19 -5.55
CA PRO A 177 -3.42 -14.37 -6.27
C PRO A 177 -4.93 -14.56 -6.17
N GLY A 178 -5.54 -14.13 -5.06
CA GLY A 178 -6.98 -14.24 -4.85
C GLY A 178 -7.83 -13.22 -5.61
N PHE A 179 -7.22 -12.31 -6.38
CA PHE A 179 -7.96 -11.27 -7.11
C PHE A 179 -8.61 -11.83 -8.39
N PRO A 180 -9.90 -11.55 -8.64
CA PRO A 180 -10.79 -10.66 -7.85
C PRO A 180 -11.60 -11.36 -6.74
N ASP A 181 -11.82 -12.67 -6.84
CA ASP A 181 -12.89 -13.35 -6.10
C ASP A 181 -12.76 -13.29 -4.58
N LYS A 182 -11.54 -13.37 -4.03
CA LYS A 182 -11.33 -13.30 -2.57
C LYS A 182 -11.48 -11.89 -1.99
N PHE A 183 -11.55 -10.88 -2.85
CA PHE A 183 -11.62 -9.47 -2.48
C PHE A 183 -12.99 -8.85 -2.78
N ALA A 184 -13.82 -9.54 -3.58
CA ALA A 184 -15.19 -9.14 -3.88
C ALA A 184 -16.15 -9.50 -2.71
N PRO A 185 -17.21 -8.69 -2.48
CA PRO A 185 -17.51 -7.40 -3.10
C PRO A 185 -16.57 -6.28 -2.60
N PHE A 186 -15.96 -5.54 -3.54
CA PHE A 186 -14.85 -4.61 -3.25
C PHE A 186 -15.18 -3.46 -2.30
N TYR A 187 -16.44 -3.03 -2.27
CA TYR A 187 -16.89 -1.86 -1.50
C TYR A 187 -17.54 -2.22 -0.17
N LYS A 188 -17.33 -3.44 0.30
CA LYS A 188 -17.73 -3.88 1.64
C LYS A 188 -16.49 -3.96 2.51
N ALA A 189 -16.60 -3.49 3.76
CA ALA A 189 -15.53 -3.60 4.74
C ALA A 189 -15.00 -5.05 4.81
N PRO A 190 -13.67 -5.27 4.72
CA PRO A 190 -13.11 -6.60 4.88
C PRO A 190 -13.45 -7.15 6.28
N PRO A 191 -13.84 -8.42 6.42
CA PRO A 191 -14.36 -8.94 7.69
C PRO A 191 -13.36 -8.83 8.85
N GLY A 192 -12.07 -8.99 8.56
CA GLY A 192 -10.99 -8.88 9.56
C GLY A 192 -10.76 -7.46 10.08
N THR A 193 -11.32 -6.43 9.46
CA THR A 193 -11.06 -5.03 9.87
C THR A 193 -11.93 -4.60 11.03
N VAL A 194 -13.01 -5.30 11.35
CA VAL A 194 -13.91 -4.93 12.46
C VAL A 194 -13.18 -4.89 13.79
N VAL A 195 -12.34 -5.90 14.05
CA VAL A 195 -11.55 -5.99 15.30
C VAL A 195 -10.53 -4.86 15.37
N SER A 196 -9.74 -4.68 14.31
CA SER A 196 -8.65 -3.71 14.30
C SER A 196 -9.15 -2.26 14.24
N SER A 197 -10.25 -1.98 13.53
CA SER A 197 -10.90 -0.67 13.55
C SER A 197 -11.47 -0.34 14.93
N THR A 198 -12.08 -1.30 15.62
CA THR A 198 -12.61 -1.09 16.98
C THR A 198 -11.48 -0.82 17.97
N ALA A 199 -10.41 -1.62 17.93
CA ALA A 199 -9.22 -1.40 18.77
C ALA A 199 -8.61 -0.01 18.52
N SER A 200 -8.48 0.40 17.25
CA SER A 200 -7.94 1.71 16.90
C SER A 200 -8.83 2.86 17.35
N LYS A 201 -10.17 2.71 17.28
CA LYS A 201 -11.14 3.68 17.83
C LYS A 201 -10.94 3.88 19.33
N LEU A 202 -10.73 2.79 20.07
CA LEU A 202 -10.48 2.83 21.51
C LEU A 202 -9.16 3.57 21.80
N VAL A 203 -8.05 3.16 21.19
CA VAL A 203 -6.74 3.82 21.37
C VAL A 203 -6.83 5.30 21.00
N GLY A 204 -7.44 5.62 19.84
CA GLY A 204 -7.63 6.97 19.37
C GLY A 204 -8.50 7.84 20.27
N SER A 205 -9.43 7.27 21.04
CA SER A 205 -10.24 8.03 22.02
C SER A 205 -9.40 8.62 23.15
N PHE A 206 -8.28 7.98 23.51
CA PHE A 206 -7.33 8.46 24.52
C PHE A 206 -6.20 9.29 23.90
N ILE A 207 -5.64 8.85 22.78
CA ILE A 207 -4.46 9.48 22.17
C ILE A 207 -4.78 10.82 21.50
N ARG A 208 -5.93 10.97 20.83
CA ARG A 208 -6.26 12.24 20.14
C ARG A 208 -6.39 13.43 21.10
N PRO A 209 -7.10 13.34 22.24
CA PRO A 209 -7.13 14.43 23.22
C PRO A 209 -5.73 14.80 23.74
N LEU A 210 -4.88 13.81 24.04
CA LEU A 210 -3.51 14.03 24.51
C LEU A 210 -2.64 14.73 23.46
N ARG A 211 -2.73 14.29 22.20
CA ARG A 211 -2.06 14.96 21.06
C ARG A 211 -2.56 16.38 20.87
N ARG A 212 -3.88 16.63 20.96
CA ARG A 212 -4.46 17.98 20.85
C ARG A 212 -4.03 18.91 21.98
N MET A 213 -3.92 18.39 23.20
CA MET A 213 -3.41 19.15 24.35
C MET A 213 -1.97 19.59 24.11
N THR A 214 -1.11 18.64 23.71
CA THR A 214 0.29 18.91 23.36
C THR A 214 0.38 19.89 22.17
N GLN A 215 -0.43 19.71 21.13
CA GLN A 215 -0.45 20.59 19.96
C GLN A 215 -0.87 22.02 20.33
N ARG A 216 -1.90 22.19 21.17
CA ARG A 216 -2.37 23.50 21.65
C ARG A 216 -1.26 24.24 22.37
N ASP A 217 -0.51 23.51 23.19
CA ASP A 217 0.64 24.03 23.91
C ASP A 217 1.79 24.40 22.95
N ARG A 218 2.16 23.51 22.02
CA ARG A 218 3.26 23.73 21.05
C ARG A 218 2.96 24.78 19.98
N ASN A 219 1.69 25.10 19.73
CA ASN A 219 1.29 26.19 18.84
C ASN A 219 1.34 27.57 19.53
N ARG A 220 1.91 27.68 20.73
CA ARG A 220 2.11 28.95 21.44
C ARG A 220 3.59 29.35 21.42
N GLU A 221 3.82 30.65 21.20
CA GLU A 221 5.13 31.26 21.34
C GLU A 221 5.38 31.69 22.79
N VAL A 222 6.62 31.59 23.26
CA VAL A 222 7.02 31.91 24.64
C VAL A 222 6.60 33.33 25.04
N ARG A 223 6.69 34.29 24.11
CA ARG A 223 6.31 35.70 24.36
C ARG A 223 4.82 35.88 24.68
N TRP A 224 3.95 35.05 24.12
CA TRP A 224 2.50 35.15 24.33
C TRP A 224 2.09 34.69 25.73
N ASP A 225 2.93 33.89 26.38
CA ASP A 225 2.71 33.39 27.73
C ASP A 225 3.02 34.47 28.78
N HIS A 226 3.96 35.38 28.47
CA HIS A 226 4.34 36.50 29.33
C HIS A 226 3.46 37.75 29.19
N ASP A 227 2.85 37.96 28.02
CA ASP A 227 2.08 39.15 27.64
C ASP A 227 0.78 39.37 28.45
N ARG A 228 0.32 38.39 29.25
CA ARG A 228 -1.01 38.33 29.93
C ARG A 228 -2.22 38.28 29.00
N SER A 229 -2.14 38.65 27.72
CA SER A 229 -3.25 38.44 26.78
C SER A 229 -3.40 36.97 26.39
N GLY A 230 -2.31 36.19 26.39
CA GLY A 230 -2.31 34.77 26.05
C GLY A 230 -2.73 34.47 24.61
N LYS A 231 -2.69 35.48 23.72
CA LYS A 231 -3.24 35.41 22.36
C LYS A 231 -2.14 35.56 21.30
N PRO A 232 -2.22 34.79 20.19
CA PRO A 232 -1.43 35.05 19.01
C PRO A 232 -1.68 36.48 18.46
N PRO A 233 -0.65 37.19 17.98
CA PRO A 233 -0.77 38.54 17.45
C PRO A 233 -1.30 38.52 16.00
N THR A 234 -2.48 37.94 15.80
CA THR A 234 -3.08 37.77 14.46
C THR A 234 -4.48 38.36 14.40
N GLY A 235 -4.83 39.01 13.29
CA GLY A 235 -6.19 39.51 13.04
C GLY A 235 -7.16 38.46 12.50
N TRP A 236 -6.71 37.21 12.31
CA TRP A 236 -7.44 36.16 11.59
C TRP A 236 -8.24 35.18 12.46
N GLY A 237 -8.54 35.48 13.75
CA GLY A 237 -9.35 34.53 14.52
C GLY A 237 -9.86 34.94 15.90
N VAL A 238 -11.03 34.38 16.24
CA VAL A 238 -11.60 34.29 17.59
C VAL A 238 -10.81 33.23 18.37
N HIS A 239 -9.92 33.67 19.26
CA HIS A 239 -9.14 32.76 20.09
C HIS A 239 -9.99 32.26 21.26
N SER A 240 -10.16 30.94 21.39
CA SER A 240 -10.65 30.37 22.64
C SER A 240 -9.58 30.60 23.71
N GLN A 241 -9.95 31.31 24.77
CA GLN A 241 -9.06 31.51 25.91
C GLN A 241 -8.64 30.15 26.46
N PRO A 242 -7.34 29.93 26.79
CA PRO A 242 -6.90 28.69 27.41
C PRO A 242 -7.71 28.45 28.69
N THR A 243 -8.34 27.29 28.75
CA THR A 243 -9.12 26.89 29.92
C THR A 243 -8.19 26.73 31.13
N PHE A 244 -8.76 26.69 32.33
CA PHE A 244 -7.99 26.39 33.55
C PHE A 244 -7.21 25.06 33.42
N VAL A 245 -7.82 24.07 32.78
CA VAL A 245 -7.21 22.76 32.50
C VAL A 245 -6.00 22.89 31.58
N ASP A 246 -6.08 23.73 30.54
CA ASP A 246 -4.97 23.96 29.61
C ASP A 246 -3.76 24.60 30.30
N ARG A 247 -4.00 25.49 31.26
CA ARG A 247 -2.92 26.11 32.05
C ARG A 247 -2.26 25.12 33.01
N ILE A 248 -3.04 24.27 33.67
CA ILE A 248 -2.47 23.19 34.52
C ILE A 248 -1.67 22.21 33.66
N ALA A 249 -2.23 21.81 32.52
CA ALA A 249 -1.57 20.92 31.59
C ALA A 249 -0.21 21.49 31.13
N HIS A 250 -0.16 22.77 30.76
CA HIS A 250 1.09 23.45 30.39
C HIS A 250 2.14 23.38 31.51
N VAL A 251 1.79 23.76 32.74
CA VAL A 251 2.72 23.71 33.89
C VAL A 251 3.23 22.29 34.15
N ALA A 252 2.34 21.30 34.10
CA ALA A 252 2.72 19.90 34.28
C ALA A 252 3.62 19.39 33.14
N TYR A 253 3.32 19.77 31.90
CA TYR A 253 4.10 19.37 30.72
C TYR A 253 5.49 19.99 30.72
N ASP A 254 5.60 21.26 31.11
CA ASP A 254 6.87 21.97 31.20
C ASP A 254 7.75 21.42 32.33
N ALA A 255 7.15 21.13 33.49
CA ALA A 255 7.82 20.46 34.59
C ALA A 255 8.32 19.04 34.23
N LEU A 256 7.53 18.26 33.48
CA LEU A 256 7.93 16.94 32.99
C LEU A 256 9.02 17.03 31.93
N ARG A 257 8.95 17.99 31.02
CA ARG A 257 9.96 18.20 29.97
C ARG A 257 11.32 18.59 30.55
N HIS A 258 11.29 19.38 31.63
CA HIS A 258 12.48 19.89 32.29
C HIS A 258 12.90 19.09 33.53
N SER A 259 12.29 17.92 33.78
CA SER A 259 12.59 17.08 34.95
C SER A 259 14.04 16.61 35.00
N ASP A 260 14.66 16.42 33.82
CA ASP A 260 16.01 15.86 33.67
C ASP A 260 17.04 16.91 33.23
N THR A 261 16.61 18.13 32.91
CA THR A 261 17.51 19.25 32.67
C THR A 261 17.73 19.98 33.98
N ALA A 262 18.99 20.13 34.42
CA ALA A 262 19.41 20.89 35.59
C ALA A 262 19.16 22.42 35.45
N ALA A 263 17.94 22.81 35.13
CA ALA A 263 17.48 24.18 34.96
C ALA A 263 16.21 24.37 35.79
N LYS A 264 16.36 24.26 37.12
CA LYS A 264 15.39 24.83 38.07
C LYS A 264 15.61 26.32 38.31
N ASP A 265 16.66 26.91 37.75
CA ASP A 265 16.98 28.33 37.90
C ASP A 265 17.20 28.99 36.52
N ARG A 266 16.14 29.55 35.96
CA ARG A 266 16.15 30.74 35.08
C ARG A 266 14.74 31.28 34.90
#